data_AF-A0A4W5L789-F1
#
_entry.id   AF-A0A4W5L789-F1
#
_cell.length_a   1.000
_cell.length_b   1.000
_cell.length_c   1.000
_cell.angle_alpha   90.00
_cell.angle_beta   90.00
_cell.angle_gamma   90.00
#
_symmetry.space_group_name_H-M   'P 1'
#
loop_
_entity.id
_entity.type
_entity.pdbx_description
1 polymer ?
#
loop_
_entity_poly.entity_id
_entity_poly.type
_entity_poly.pdbx_seq_one_letter_code
_entity_poly.pdbx_strand_id
1 'polypeptide(L)'
;MQRWGRGQNVTVTVVWVDPTNVIATTYDILVDGGTEYTHYRPPLSVPLRPGVWTLRVLHHWNLLASTSFVVSPLEYHDQQPIRQEDTVKLHSGPVRNSYMEQSFHGLNP
;
A
#
# COMPACT_ATOMS: atom_id res chain seq x y z
N MET A 1 2.56 9.72 -1.79
CA MET A 1 2.45 11.14 -2.16
C MET A 1 2.22 11.20 -3.66
N GLN A 2 1.31 12.05 -4.11
CA GLN A 2 1.01 12.29 -5.51
C GLN A 2 1.23 13.77 -5.81
N ARG A 3 1.77 14.06 -6.99
CA ARG A 3 1.92 15.42 -7.54
C ARG A 3 0.99 15.56 -8.72
N TRP A 4 0.28 16.68 -8.79
CA TRP A 4 -0.74 16.96 -9.77
C TRP A 4 -0.39 18.22 -10.59
N GLY A 5 -0.82 18.23 -11.84
CA GLY A 5 -0.85 19.45 -12.65
C GLY A 5 -2.14 20.24 -12.40
N ARG A 6 -2.16 21.52 -12.77
CA ARG A 6 -3.39 22.33 -12.73
C ARG A 6 -4.42 21.78 -13.71
N GLY A 7 -5.69 21.78 -13.34
CA GLY A 7 -6.77 21.21 -14.17
C GLY A 7 -8.16 21.38 -13.59
N GLN A 8 -9.07 20.48 -13.96
CA GLN A 8 -10.38 20.35 -13.34
C GLN A 8 -10.31 19.42 -12.12
N ASN A 9 -11.33 19.51 -11.26
CA ASN A 9 -11.45 18.60 -10.14
C ASN A 9 -11.61 17.15 -10.63
N VAL A 10 -10.92 16.22 -9.97
CA VAL A 10 -10.97 14.80 -10.31
C VAL A 10 -10.99 13.94 -9.05
N THR A 11 -11.79 12.88 -9.05
CA THR A 11 -11.74 11.86 -8.01
C THR A 11 -10.96 10.67 -8.54
N VAL A 12 -9.91 10.25 -7.84
CA VAL A 12 -9.12 9.07 -8.21
C VAL A 12 -9.13 8.03 -7.10
N THR A 13 -9.03 6.77 -7.48
CA THR A 13 -8.93 5.64 -6.55
C THR A 13 -7.47 5.24 -6.40
N VAL A 14 -6.98 5.17 -5.17
CA VAL A 14 -5.64 4.68 -4.84
C VAL A 14 -5.74 3.28 -4.29
N VAL A 15 -4.97 2.34 -4.86
CA VAL A 15 -4.94 0.93 -4.47
C VAL A 15 -3.52 0.56 -4.04
N TRP A 16 -3.39 -0.03 -2.85
CA TRP A 16 -2.13 -0.59 -2.35
C TRP A 16 -2.17 -2.11 -2.46
N VAL A 17 -1.19 -2.68 -3.14
CA VAL A 17 -1.08 -4.12 -3.39
C VAL A 17 0.22 -4.64 -2.78
N ASP A 18 0.11 -5.69 -1.98
CA ASP A 18 1.25 -6.34 -1.34
C ASP A 18 2.01 -7.28 -2.31
N PRO A 19 3.20 -7.78 -1.92
CA PRO A 19 4.04 -8.63 -2.77
C PRO A 19 3.40 -9.98 -3.17
N THR A 20 2.28 -10.35 -2.53
CA THR A 20 1.51 -11.57 -2.79
C THR A 20 0.20 -11.29 -3.51
N ASN A 21 0.03 -10.10 -4.10
CA ASN A 21 -1.17 -9.63 -4.78
C ASN A 21 -2.40 -9.46 -3.87
N VAL A 22 -2.20 -9.26 -2.56
CA VAL A 22 -3.29 -8.87 -1.66
C VAL A 22 -3.51 -7.36 -1.76
N ILE A 23 -4.74 -6.94 -2.03
CA ILE A 23 -5.12 -5.52 -1.92
C ILE A 23 -5.20 -5.17 -0.42
N ALA A 24 -4.20 -4.42 0.04
CA ALA A 24 -4.07 -4.02 1.44
C ALA A 24 -5.05 -2.90 1.81
N THR A 25 -5.30 -1.97 0.88
CA THR A 25 -6.29 -0.91 1.04
C THR A 25 -6.70 -0.33 -0.32
N THR A 26 -7.91 0.23 -0.37
CA THR A 26 -8.39 1.06 -1.46
C THR A 26 -9.11 2.28 -0.87
N TYR A 27 -8.86 3.46 -1.42
CA TYR A 27 -9.56 4.69 -1.03
C TYR A 27 -9.58 5.68 -2.17
N ASP A 28 -10.65 6.48 -2.21
CA ASP A 28 -10.77 7.58 -3.16
C ASP A 28 -10.22 8.88 -2.56
N ILE A 29 -9.64 9.71 -3.40
CA ILE A 29 -9.26 11.08 -3.07
C ILE A 29 -9.87 12.04 -4.08
N LEU A 30 -10.45 13.13 -3.59
CA LEU A 30 -10.82 14.28 -4.40
C LEU A 30 -9.58 15.17 -4.55
N VAL A 31 -9.24 15.49 -5.79
CA VAL A 31 -8.15 16.40 -6.15
C VAL A 31 -8.79 17.64 -6.77
N ASP A 32 -8.67 18.78 -6.10
CA ASP A 32 -9.14 20.05 -6.67
C ASP A 32 -8.21 20.52 -7.78
N GLY A 33 -8.75 21.27 -8.74
CA GLY A 33 -8.03 21.72 -9.94
C GLY A 33 -6.79 22.60 -9.68
N GLY A 34 -6.70 23.18 -8.49
CA GLY A 34 -5.54 23.94 -8.02
C GLY A 34 -4.60 23.18 -7.08
N THR A 35 -4.93 21.94 -6.71
CA THR A 35 -4.11 21.13 -5.80
C THR A 35 -2.83 20.69 -6.51
N GLU A 36 -1.67 20.97 -5.93
CA GLU A 36 -0.38 20.51 -6.48
C GLU A 36 0.07 19.17 -5.87
N TYR A 37 -0.28 18.91 -4.61
CA TYR A 37 0.17 17.72 -3.88
C TYR A 37 -0.94 17.14 -3.00
N THR A 38 -1.03 15.82 -2.99
CA THR A 38 -1.83 15.06 -2.03
C THR A 38 -0.96 13.99 -1.36
N HIS A 39 -1.25 13.68 -0.11
CA HIS A 39 -0.64 12.54 0.57
C HIS A 39 -1.62 11.97 1.60
N TYR A 40 -1.51 10.67 1.82
CA TYR A 40 -2.26 9.95 2.84
C TYR A 40 -1.45 8.74 3.28
N ARG A 41 -1.49 8.45 4.57
CA ARG A 41 -0.88 7.26 5.17
C ARG A 41 -2.01 6.34 5.63
N PRO A 42 -2.31 5.24 4.91
CA PRO A 42 -3.34 4.32 5.34
C PRO A 42 -2.95 3.62 6.65
N PRO A 43 -3.92 3.36 7.56
CA PRO A 43 -3.67 2.70 8.83
C PRO A 43 -3.54 1.18 8.65
N LEU A 44 -2.51 0.75 7.92
CA LEU A 44 -2.27 -0.67 7.65
C LEU A 44 -1.80 -1.41 8.91
N SER A 45 -2.36 -2.59 9.14
CA SER A 45 -1.89 -3.52 10.18
C SER A 45 -0.45 -3.94 9.93
N VAL A 46 0.30 -4.13 11.00
CA VAL A 46 1.72 -4.51 11.00
C VAL A 46 1.91 -5.97 11.44
N PRO A 47 3.00 -6.63 11.03
CA PRO A 47 4.04 -6.15 10.12
C PRO A 47 3.56 -6.11 8.66
N LEU A 48 4.12 -5.20 7.86
CA LEU A 48 3.95 -5.27 6.41
C LEU A 48 4.74 -6.48 5.88
N ARG A 49 4.15 -7.24 4.96
CA ARG A 49 4.85 -8.34 4.30
C ARG A 49 6.08 -7.81 3.56
N PRO A 50 7.29 -8.33 3.81
CA PRO A 50 8.48 -7.96 3.03
C PRO A 50 8.33 -8.30 1.55
N GLY A 51 8.94 -7.48 0.70
CA GLY A 51 8.93 -7.61 -0.75
C GLY A 51 8.60 -6.30 -1.47
N VAL A 52 8.33 -6.42 -2.76
CA VAL A 52 7.99 -5.28 -3.63
C VAL A 52 6.49 -5.02 -3.57
N TRP A 53 6.11 -3.90 -2.96
CA TRP A 53 4.75 -3.40 -2.93
C TRP A 53 4.47 -2.53 -4.15
N THR A 54 3.21 -2.49 -4.58
CA THR A 54 2.75 -1.67 -5.71
C THR A 54 1.62 -0.76 -5.29
N LEU A 55 1.72 0.53 -5.61
CA LEU A 55 0.61 1.49 -5.54
C LEU A 55 0.12 1.76 -6.95
N ARG A 56 -1.20 1.79 -7.11
CA ARG A 56 -1.87 2.14 -8.36
C ARG A 56 -2.80 3.32 -8.12
N VAL A 57 -2.87 4.21 -9.11
CA VAL A 57 -3.84 5.31 -9.16
C VAL A 57 -4.75 5.04 -10.35
N LEU A 58 -6.05 4.98 -10.10
CA LEU A 58 -7.08 4.65 -11.08
C LEU A 58 -8.06 5.82 -11.20
N HIS A 59 -8.66 5.96 -12.39
CA HIS A 59 -9.81 6.83 -12.62
C HIS A 59 -10.86 6.06 -13.40
N HIS A 60 -12.05 5.89 -12.81
CA HIS A 60 -13.09 5.01 -13.36
C HIS A 60 -12.54 3.62 -13.74
N TRP A 61 -11.77 3.01 -12.83
CA TRP A 61 -11.08 1.71 -13.04
C TRP A 61 -10.02 1.65 -14.14
N ASN A 62 -9.74 2.76 -14.83
CA ASN A 62 -8.62 2.85 -15.77
C ASN A 62 -7.34 3.23 -15.02
N LEU A 63 -6.23 2.51 -15.27
CA LEU A 63 -4.93 2.82 -14.68
C LEU A 63 -4.39 4.13 -15.23
N LEU A 64 -4.16 5.10 -14.34
CA LEU A 64 -3.51 6.37 -14.67
C LEU A 64 -2.01 6.30 -14.44
N ALA A 65 -1.60 5.73 -13.31
CA ALA A 65 -0.20 5.63 -12.91
C ALA A 65 0.02 4.52 -11.89
N SER A 66 1.27 4.08 -11.77
CA SER A 66 1.71 3.17 -10.71
C SER A 66 3.10 3.51 -10.23
N THR A 67 3.40 3.15 -8.99
CA THR A 67 4.75 3.15 -8.44
C THR A 67 4.94 1.94 -7.53
N SER A 68 6.18 1.61 -7.23
CA SER A 68 6.52 0.49 -6.36
C SER A 68 7.52 0.91 -5.30
N PHE A 69 7.49 0.24 -4.16
CA PHE A 69 8.44 0.44 -3.08
C PHE A 69 8.79 -0.88 -2.41
N VAL A 70 9.93 -0.93 -1.73
CA VAL A 70 10.42 -2.14 -1.08
C VAL A 70 10.16 -2.06 0.42
N VAL A 71 9.57 -3.12 0.97
CA VAL A 71 9.65 -3.44 2.40
C VAL A 71 10.73 -4.49 2.57
N SER A 72 11.89 -4.10 3.11
CA SER A 72 13.01 -5.02 3.29
C SER A 72 12.75 -5.97 4.46
N PRO A 73 13.06 -7.28 4.34
CA PRO A 73 13.18 -8.13 5.52
C PRO A 73 14.35 -7.63 6.39
N LEU A 74 14.26 -7.87 7.70
CA LEU A 74 15.29 -7.51 8.66
C LEU A 74 16.28 -8.67 8.85
N GLU A 75 17.57 -8.38 8.76
CA GLU A 75 18.63 -9.33 9.13
C GLU A 75 19.01 -9.22 10.61
N TYR A 76 18.65 -8.11 11.26
CA TYR A 76 18.96 -7.80 12.65
C TYR A 76 17.71 -7.37 13.41
N HIS A 77 17.60 -7.83 14.66
CA HIS A 77 16.59 -7.42 15.63
C HIS A 77 17.27 -7.15 16.98
N ASP A 78 16.99 -6.01 17.60
CA ASP A 78 17.67 -5.56 18.82
C ASP A 78 19.21 -5.58 18.73
N GLN A 79 19.74 -5.12 17.58
CA GLN A 79 21.18 -5.08 17.26
C GLN A 79 21.89 -6.45 17.26
N GLN A 80 21.13 -7.55 17.23
CA GLN A 80 21.63 -8.92 17.10
C GLN A 80 21.12 -9.55 15.80
N PRO A 81 21.82 -10.54 15.22
CA PRO A 81 21.28 -11.32 14.12
C PRO A 81 19.88 -11.86 14.48
N ILE A 82 18.92 -11.68 13.58
CA ILE A 82 17.53 -12.07 13.82
C ILE A 82 17.41 -13.57 14.11
N ARG A 83 16.62 -13.93 15.12
CA ARG A 83 16.33 -15.33 15.42
C ARG A 83 15.25 -15.88 14.49
N GLN A 84 15.21 -17.19 14.31
CA GLN A 84 14.22 -17.83 13.44
C GLN A 84 12.77 -17.56 13.90
N GLU A 85 12.53 -17.55 15.22
CA GLU A 85 11.23 -17.22 15.82
C GLU A 85 10.77 -15.78 15.48
N ASP A 86 11.69 -14.81 15.59
CA ASP A 86 11.43 -13.41 15.27
C ASP A 86 11.26 -13.19 13.77
N THR A 87 11.98 -13.95 12.95
CA THR A 87 11.85 -13.94 11.48
C THR A 87 10.41 -14.25 11.07
N VAL A 88 9.83 -15.32 11.62
CA VAL A 88 8.43 -15.69 11.32
C VAL A 88 7.49 -14.58 11.77
N LYS A 89 7.66 -14.06 12.98
CA LYS A 89 6.78 -13.02 13.53
C LYS A 89 6.85 -11.71 12.74
N LEU A 90 8.03 -11.29 12.30
CA LEU A 90 8.27 -9.99 11.69
C LEU A 90 8.11 -10.01 10.16
N HIS A 91 8.24 -11.16 9.51
CA HIS A 91 8.23 -11.26 8.04
C HIS A 91 6.99 -11.94 7.44
N SER A 92 6.07 -12.47 8.27
CA SER A 92 4.89 -13.21 7.76
C SER A 92 3.75 -12.32 7.27
N GLY A 93 3.85 -10.99 7.38
CA GLY A 93 2.74 -10.07 7.14
C GLY A 93 1.71 -10.07 8.29
N PRO A 94 0.56 -9.37 8.14
CA PRO A 94 -0.46 -9.30 9.17
C PRO A 94 -1.23 -10.63 9.26
N VAL A 95 -1.89 -10.82 10.41
CA VAL A 95 -2.74 -11.99 10.67
C VAL A 95 -3.81 -12.11 9.58
N ARG A 96 -3.98 -13.31 9.02
CA ARG A 96 -4.95 -13.63 7.94
C ARG A 96 -4.77 -12.81 6.66
N ASN A 97 -3.60 -12.21 6.42
CA ASN A 97 -3.36 -11.29 5.30
C ASN A 97 -4.33 -10.08 5.29
N SER A 98 -4.90 -9.72 6.44
CA SER A 98 -5.82 -8.58 6.55
C SER A 98 -5.04 -7.36 7.01
N TYR A 99 -4.84 -6.42 6.09
CA TYR A 99 -4.16 -5.15 6.42
C TYR A 99 -5.13 -4.11 7.00
N MET A 100 -6.44 -4.29 6.83
CA MET A 100 -7.51 -3.46 7.37
C MET A 100 -8.68 -4.34 7.80
N GLU A 101 -9.61 -3.80 8.60
CA GLU A 101 -10.87 -4.48 8.93
C GLU A 101 -11.76 -4.66 7.68
N GLN A 102 -11.76 -3.66 6.79
CA GLN A 102 -12.42 -3.76 5.51
C GLN A 102 -11.63 -4.69 4.57
N SER A 103 -12.29 -5.72 4.06
CA SER A 103 -11.72 -6.65 3.08
C SER A 103 -11.92 -6.14 1.66
N PHE A 104 -10.89 -6.28 0.82
CA PHE A 104 -10.91 -5.91 -0.60
C PHE A 104 -10.68 -7.11 -1.53
N HIS A 105 -10.80 -8.34 -1.03
CA HIS A 105 -10.54 -9.57 -1.80
C HIS A 105 -11.38 -9.67 -3.09
N GLY A 106 -12.59 -9.11 -3.11
CA GLY A 106 -13.45 -9.10 -4.30
C GLY A 106 -12.99 -8.18 -5.44
N LEU A 107 -11.91 -7.41 -5.24
CA LEU A 107 -11.29 -6.58 -6.27
C LEU A 107 -10.10 -7.27 -6.97
N ASN A 108 -9.68 -8.44 -6.47
CA ASN A 108 -8.72 -9.27 -7.17
C ASN A 108 -9.42 -10.01 -8.33
N PRO A 109 -8.79 -10.06 -9.53
CA PRO A 109 -9.34 -10.76 -10.69
C PRO A 109 -9.44 -12.28 -10.49
#